data_AF-A0A2S8NWI4-F1
#
_entry.id   AF-A0A2S8NWI4-F1
#
_cell.length_a   1.000
_cell.length_b   1.000
_cell.length_c   1.000
_cell.angle_alpha   90.00
_cell.angle_beta   90.00
_cell.angle_gamma   90.00
#
_symmetry.space_group_name_H-M   'P 1'
#
loop_
_entity.id
_entity.type
_entity.pdbx_description
1 polymer ?
#
loop_
_entity_poly.entity_id
_entity_poly.type
_entity_poly.pdbx_seq_one_letter_code
_entity_poly.pdbx_strand_id
1 'polypeptide(L)'
;MDHMQNYWLDEMERILKGVNKQDGYITTISRHYINDRLHNENYPDRVFDELDIVWAIAHGQIVEGFDSGDKGRNPEPERTIVGPAMSGDWIVAIVLLKTDKRFIVKTVFPVNDNPRYTKYIPNND
;
A
#
# COMPACT_ATOMS: atom_id res chain seq x y z
N MET A 1 0.90 0.28 -17.96
CA MET A 1 1.68 0.63 -16.76
C MET A 1 1.87 2.15 -16.64
N ASP A 2 2.17 2.87 -17.74
CA ASP A 2 2.30 4.35 -17.71
C ASP A 2 0.97 5.12 -17.82
N HIS A 3 -0.08 4.53 -18.37
CA HIS A 3 -1.36 5.24 -18.59
C HIS A 3 -2.06 5.67 -17.29
N MET A 4 -1.72 5.05 -16.16
CA MET A 4 -2.30 5.32 -14.85
C MET A 4 -1.56 6.40 -14.05
N GLN A 5 -0.31 6.71 -14.40
CA GLN A 5 0.51 7.65 -13.60
C GLN A 5 -0.14 9.02 -13.47
N ASN A 6 -0.89 9.46 -14.48
CA ASN A 6 -1.63 10.72 -14.48
C ASN A 6 -2.66 10.83 -13.35
N TYR A 7 -3.13 9.70 -12.80
CA TYR A 7 -4.13 9.66 -11.75
C TYR A 7 -3.54 9.44 -10.36
N TRP A 8 -2.25 9.08 -10.26
CA TRP A 8 -1.66 8.62 -9.01
C TRP A 8 -1.68 9.68 -7.91
N LEU A 9 -1.47 10.95 -8.24
CA LEU A 9 -1.53 12.03 -7.25
C LEU A 9 -2.93 12.15 -6.62
N ASP A 10 -3.98 12.14 -7.45
CA ASP A 10 -5.37 12.20 -7.00
C ASP A 10 -5.80 10.92 -6.27
N GLU A 11 -5.38 9.74 -6.75
CA GLU A 11 -5.60 8.48 -6.06
C GLU A 11 -4.92 8.45 -4.68
N MET A 12 -3.67 8.93 -4.60
CA MET A 12 -2.93 9.02 -3.36
C MET A 12 -3.62 9.95 -2.37
N GLU A 13 -4.09 11.11 -2.82
CA GLU A 13 -4.88 12.04 -1.99
C GLU A 13 -6.15 11.37 -1.45
N ARG A 14 -6.89 10.64 -2.28
CA ARG A 14 -8.11 9.94 -1.86
C ARG A 14 -7.83 8.82 -0.87
N ILE A 15 -6.76 8.04 -1.09
CA ILE A 15 -6.33 6.99 -0.16
C ILE A 15 -5.94 7.61 1.19
N LEU A 16 -5.22 8.73 1.17
CA LEU A 16 -4.84 9.48 2.36
C LEU A 16 -6.06 10.04 3.10
N LYS A 17 -7.04 10.61 2.40
CA LYS A 17 -8.34 10.99 2.98
C LYS A 17 -9.01 9.79 3.63
N GLY A 18 -8.95 8.63 3.00
CA GLY A 18 -9.52 7.39 3.54
C GLY A 18 -8.84 6.89 4.81
N VAL A 19 -7.52 7.03 4.90
CA VAL A 19 -6.76 6.75 6.12
C VAL A 19 -7.14 7.72 7.25
N ASN A 20 -7.27 9.01 6.92
CA ASN A 20 -7.64 10.06 7.86
C ASN A 20 -9.16 10.14 8.14
N LYS A 21 -9.98 9.27 7.52
CA LYS A 21 -11.46 9.25 7.63
C LYS A 21 -12.12 10.59 7.30
N GLN A 22 -11.65 11.24 6.23
CA GLN A 22 -12.13 12.54 5.76
C GLN A 22 -13.10 12.39 4.57
N ASP A 23 -14.03 13.33 4.41
CA ASP A 23 -14.92 13.47 3.24
C ASP A 23 -15.71 12.20 2.83
N GLY A 24 -15.91 11.29 3.78
CA GLY A 24 -16.56 9.99 3.57
C GLY A 24 -15.68 8.95 2.88
N TYR A 25 -14.38 9.22 2.70
CA TYR A 25 -13.41 8.23 2.24
C TYR A 25 -13.04 7.26 3.37
N ILE A 26 -12.79 6.01 3.00
CA ILE A 26 -12.47 4.94 3.96
C ILE A 26 -11.35 4.07 3.40
N THR A 27 -10.24 4.01 4.11
CA THR A 27 -9.16 3.03 3.89
C THR A 27 -9.14 2.05 5.06
N THR A 28 -9.20 0.75 4.78
CA THR A 28 -9.16 -0.31 5.81
C THR A 28 -8.03 -1.28 5.55
N ILE A 29 -7.52 -1.93 6.58
CA ILE A 29 -6.56 -3.04 6.43
C ILE A 29 -7.32 -4.34 6.33
N SER A 30 -6.93 -5.23 5.42
CA SER A 30 -7.62 -6.50 5.20
C SER A 30 -7.55 -7.36 6.47
N ARG A 31 -8.68 -7.98 6.84
CA ARG A 31 -8.73 -8.93 7.97
C ARG A 31 -7.76 -10.09 7.77
N HIS A 32 -7.57 -10.53 6.53
CA HIS A 32 -6.62 -11.58 6.19
C HIS A 32 -5.18 -11.17 6.56
N TYR A 33 -4.78 -9.92 6.31
CA TYR A 33 -3.47 -9.44 6.75
C TYR A 33 -3.38 -9.40 8.28
N ILE A 34 -4.35 -8.78 8.95
CA ILE A 34 -4.31 -8.60 10.41
C ILE A 34 -4.36 -9.93 11.17
N ASN A 35 -5.22 -10.86 10.75
CA ASN A 35 -5.47 -12.08 11.52
C ASN A 35 -4.55 -13.23 11.12
N ASP A 36 -4.21 -13.32 9.83
CA ASP A 36 -3.55 -14.53 9.31
C ASP A 36 -2.06 -14.28 9.04
N ARG A 37 -1.63 -13.02 8.92
CA ARG A 37 -0.25 -12.67 8.53
C ARG A 37 0.50 -11.92 9.61
N LEU A 38 -0.11 -10.92 10.24
CA LEU A 38 0.55 -10.10 11.26
C LEU A 38 1.00 -10.99 12.44
N HIS A 39 2.30 -10.97 12.75
CA HIS A 39 2.92 -11.77 13.81
C HIS A 39 2.78 -13.30 13.64
N ASN A 40 2.56 -13.79 12.42
CA ASN A 40 2.55 -15.22 12.13
C ASN A 40 3.97 -15.72 11.84
N GLU A 41 4.42 -16.78 12.51
CA GLU A 41 5.74 -17.38 12.31
C GLU A 41 5.99 -17.85 10.87
N ASN A 42 4.94 -18.22 10.13
CA ASN A 42 5.02 -18.60 8.72
C ASN A 42 5.24 -17.40 7.77
N TYR A 43 5.07 -16.18 8.28
CA TYR A 43 5.22 -14.92 7.56
C TYR A 43 6.03 -13.92 8.39
N PRO A 44 7.33 -14.20 8.63
CA PRO A 44 8.17 -13.39 9.51
C PRO A 44 8.37 -11.96 9.01
N ASP A 45 8.08 -11.71 7.73
CA ASP A 45 8.14 -10.42 7.04
C ASP A 45 6.82 -9.63 7.13
N ARG A 46 5.85 -10.07 7.94
CA ARG A 46 4.54 -9.41 8.14
C ARG A 46 4.45 -8.89 9.57
N VAL A 47 5.19 -7.82 9.82
CA VAL A 47 5.38 -7.22 11.16
C VAL A 47 4.82 -5.80 11.30
N PHE A 48 4.39 -5.19 10.19
CA PHE A 48 3.93 -3.81 10.19
C PHE A 48 2.48 -3.70 10.65
N ASP A 49 2.27 -2.88 11.67
CA ASP A 49 0.97 -2.62 12.27
C ASP A 49 0.19 -1.51 11.55
N GLU A 50 -0.97 -1.13 12.09
CA GLU A 50 -1.80 -0.09 11.51
C GLU A 50 -1.08 1.27 11.44
N LEU A 51 -0.28 1.62 12.45
CA LEU A 51 0.41 2.91 12.50
C LEU A 51 1.51 2.99 11.43
N ASP A 52 2.28 1.92 11.27
CA ASP A 52 3.30 1.82 10.22
C ASP A 52 2.68 1.96 8.83
N ILE A 53 1.56 1.28 8.59
CA ILE A 53 0.84 1.32 7.31
C ILE A 53 0.31 2.73 7.02
N VAL A 54 -0.30 3.37 8.02
CA VAL A 54 -0.82 4.73 7.91
C VAL A 54 0.31 5.71 7.60
N TRP A 55 1.44 5.59 8.30
CA TRP A 55 2.60 6.46 8.11
C TRP A 55 3.21 6.31 6.72
N ALA A 56 3.35 5.07 6.24
CA ALA A 56 3.86 4.78 4.92
C ALA A 56 2.96 5.29 3.80
N ILE A 57 1.63 5.25 3.99
CA ILE A 57 0.69 5.88 3.06
C ILE A 57 0.86 7.40 3.11
N ALA A 58 0.92 8.01 4.30
CA ALA A 58 1.03 9.47 4.43
C ALA A 58 2.32 10.06 3.84
N HIS A 59 3.43 9.32 3.88
CA HIS A 59 4.75 9.79 3.45
C HIS A 59 5.32 9.02 2.25
N GLY A 60 4.52 8.17 1.64
CA GLY A 60 4.92 7.33 0.52
C GLY A 60 4.46 7.86 -0.82
N GLN A 61 4.67 7.02 -1.83
CA GLN A 61 4.24 7.28 -3.20
C GLN A 61 3.75 6.00 -3.86
N ILE A 62 2.80 6.12 -4.77
CA ILE A 62 2.45 5.03 -5.68
C ILE A 62 3.63 4.82 -6.63
N VAL A 63 4.11 3.59 -6.69
CA VAL A 63 5.23 3.19 -7.56
C VAL A 63 4.78 2.26 -8.69
N GLU A 64 3.63 1.61 -8.53
CA GLU A 64 3.02 0.74 -9.54
C GLU A 64 1.50 0.78 -9.46
N GLY A 65 0.84 0.60 -10.61
CA GLY A 65 -0.60 0.47 -10.71
C GLY A 65 -0.99 -0.62 -11.70
N PHE A 66 -1.99 -1.41 -11.34
CA PHE A 66 -2.57 -2.46 -12.18
C PHE A 66 -4.07 -2.25 -12.24
N ASP A 67 -4.66 -2.27 -13.43
CA ASP A 67 -6.12 -2.24 -13.58
C ASP A 67 -6.71 -3.65 -13.50
N SER A 68 -8.04 -3.74 -13.45
CA SER A 68 -8.74 -5.03 -13.51
C SER A 68 -8.31 -5.78 -14.77
N GLY A 69 -7.90 -7.05 -14.61
CA GLY A 69 -7.44 -7.90 -15.72
C GLY A 69 -5.95 -7.78 -16.08
N ASP A 70 -5.25 -6.71 -15.70
CA ASP A 70 -3.82 -6.53 -16.03
C ASP A 70 -2.90 -7.54 -15.34
N LYS A 71 -3.33 -8.06 -14.19
CA LYS A 71 -2.62 -9.04 -13.37
C LYS A 71 -3.32 -10.40 -13.41
N GLY A 72 -3.74 -10.85 -14.60
CA GLY A 72 -4.47 -12.10 -14.79
C GLY A 72 -5.91 -12.02 -14.28
N ARG A 73 -6.35 -12.95 -13.40
CA ARG A 73 -7.69 -12.96 -12.78
C ARG A 73 -7.87 -11.88 -11.70
N ASN A 74 -7.23 -10.72 -11.84
CA ASN A 74 -7.37 -9.66 -10.84
C ASN A 74 -8.71 -8.94 -11.06
N PRO A 75 -9.69 -9.10 -10.16
CA PRO A 75 -11.01 -8.50 -10.37
C PRO A 75 -10.97 -6.98 -10.15
N GLU A 76 -9.97 -6.47 -9.43
CA GLU A 76 -9.97 -5.13 -8.88
C GLU A 76 -8.65 -4.40 -9.16
N PRO A 77 -8.69 -3.08 -9.42
CA PRO A 77 -7.48 -2.29 -9.57
C PRO A 77 -6.66 -2.27 -8.28
N GLU A 78 -5.34 -2.34 -8.42
CA GLU A 78 -4.38 -2.28 -7.32
C GLU A 78 -3.40 -1.12 -7.53
N ARG A 79 -2.96 -0.52 -6.42
CA ARG A 79 -1.83 0.40 -6.35
C ARG A 79 -0.81 -0.15 -5.38
N THR A 80 0.46 -0.12 -5.77
CA THR A 80 1.58 -0.44 -4.91
C THR A 80 2.15 0.87 -4.41
N ILE A 81 2.11 1.09 -3.10
CA ILE A 81 2.68 2.25 -2.42
C ILE A 81 3.98 1.83 -1.75
N VAL A 82 5.02 2.63 -1.90
CA VAL A 82 6.26 2.49 -1.12
C VAL A 82 6.41 3.71 -0.23
N GLY A 83 6.64 3.49 1.06
CA GLY A 83 6.81 4.55 2.04
C GLY A 83 7.54 4.07 3.30
N PRO A 84 8.02 5.01 4.13
CA PRO A 84 8.66 4.68 5.40
C PRO A 84 7.60 4.21 6.41
N ALA A 85 7.95 3.23 7.23
CA ALA A 85 7.23 2.87 8.45
C ALA A 85 7.69 3.73 9.64
N MET A 86 6.86 3.84 10.67
CA MET A 86 7.24 4.50 11.93
C MET A 86 8.31 3.69 12.67
N SER A 87 8.30 2.37 12.52
CA SER A 87 9.30 1.45 13.05
C SER A 87 10.70 1.60 12.41
N GLY A 88 10.84 2.39 11.35
CA GLY A 88 12.12 2.76 10.73
C GLY A 88 12.48 2.02 9.44
N ASP A 89 11.74 0.96 9.10
CA ASP A 89 11.89 0.25 7.83
C ASP A 89 11.11 0.91 6.69
N TRP A 90 11.40 0.51 5.45
CA TRP A 90 10.58 0.86 4.29
C TRP A 90 9.62 -0.27 3.97
N ILE A 91 8.37 0.07 3.67
CA ILE A 91 7.32 -0.92 3.40
C ILE A 91 6.75 -0.75 1.99
N VAL A 92 6.35 -1.89 1.44
CA VAL A 92 5.49 -1.97 0.27
C VAL A 92 4.08 -2.25 0.75
N ALA A 93 3.13 -1.36 0.44
CA ALA A 93 1.72 -1.54 0.71
C ALA A 93 0.93 -1.73 -0.58
N ILE A 94 0.22 -2.86 -0.70
CA ILE A 94 -0.67 -3.11 -1.84
C ILE A 94 -2.09 -2.70 -1.45
N VAL A 95 -2.63 -1.69 -2.15
CA VAL A 95 -3.95 -1.11 -1.90
C VAL A 95 -4.89 -1.44 -3.04
N LEU A 96 -6.04 -2.02 -2.72
CA LEU A 96 -7.15 -2.26 -3.64
C LEU A 96 -8.04 -1.02 -3.73
N LEU A 97 -8.36 -0.60 -4.95
CA LEU A 97 -9.35 0.45 -5.21
C LEU A 97 -10.73 -0.19 -5.40
N LYS A 98 -11.50 -0.33 -4.31
CA LYS A 98 -12.81 -1.02 -4.34
C LYS A 98 -13.89 -0.16 -4.99
N THR A 99 -13.93 1.10 -4.59
CA THR A 99 -14.79 2.13 -5.18
C THR A 99 -14.01 3.44 -5.23
N ASP A 100 -14.64 4.49 -5.73
CA ASP A 100 -14.12 5.87 -5.72
C ASP A 100 -13.75 6.38 -4.32
N LYS A 101 -14.40 5.88 -3.27
CA LYS A 101 -14.22 6.31 -1.87
C LYS A 101 -13.75 5.22 -0.91
N ARG A 102 -13.62 3.97 -1.37
CA ARG A 102 -13.29 2.83 -0.50
C ARG A 102 -12.03 2.12 -0.98
N PHE A 103 -11.08 2.00 -0.07
CA PHE A 103 -9.78 1.39 -0.31
C PHE A 103 -9.49 0.31 0.73
N ILE A 104 -8.75 -0.72 0.31
CA ILE A 104 -8.34 -1.80 1.21
C ILE A 104 -6.85 -2.06 1.05
N VAL A 105 -6.07 -1.88 2.13
CA VAL A 105 -4.71 -2.39 2.22
C VAL A 105 -4.77 -3.91 2.28
N LYS A 106 -4.45 -4.57 1.18
CA LYS A 106 -4.56 -6.02 1.00
C LYS A 106 -3.46 -6.74 1.77
N THR A 107 -2.23 -6.27 1.62
CA THR A 107 -1.04 -6.82 2.28
C THR A 107 0.03 -5.74 2.32
N VAL A 108 0.91 -5.83 3.31
CA VAL A 108 2.16 -5.05 3.35
C VAL A 108 3.35 -5.97 3.60
N PHE A 109 4.55 -5.53 3.23
CA PHE A 109 5.81 -6.28 3.37
C PHE A 109 7.02 -5.36 3.32
N PRO A 110 8.19 -5.76 3.87
CA PRO A 110 9.37 -4.90 3.87
C PRO A 110 9.92 -4.76 2.45
N VAL A 111 10.42 -3.56 2.13
CA VAL A 111 11.07 -3.29 0.83
C VAL A 111 12.39 -4.06 0.71
N ASN A 112 13.13 -4.23 1.82
CA ASN A 112 14.47 -4.82 1.82
C ASN A 112 14.51 -6.27 1.31
N ASP A 113 13.41 -7.02 1.47
CA ASP A 113 13.29 -8.40 0.98
C ASP A 113 12.88 -8.48 -0.49
N ASN A 114 12.68 -7.33 -1.16
CA ASN A 114 12.23 -7.28 -2.55
C ASN A 114 13.04 -6.26 -3.38
N PRO A 115 14.08 -6.73 -4.12
CA PRO A 115 14.94 -5.87 -4.93
C PRO A 115 14.23 -5.03 -5.99
N ARG A 116 12.99 -5.39 -6.34
CA ARG A 116 12.16 -4.60 -7.27
C ARG A 116 11.87 -3.20 -6.73
N TYR A 117 11.72 -3.06 -5.40
CA TYR A 117 11.23 -1.84 -4.77
C TYR A 117 12.32 -1.04 -4.05
N THR A 118 13.52 -1.61 -3.86
CA THR A 118 14.64 -0.93 -3.16
C THR A 118 15.07 0.36 -3.86
N LYS A 119 14.93 0.45 -5.18
CA LYS A 119 15.19 1.67 -5.97
C LYS A 119 14.31 2.87 -5.63
N TYR A 120 13.24 2.69 -4.85
CA TYR A 120 12.35 3.76 -4.40
C TYR A 120 12.67 4.25 -2.98
N ILE A 121 13.63 3.62 -2.30
CA ILE A 121 14.18 4.13 -1.05
C ILE A 121 15.10 5.31 -1.40
N PRO A 122 14.90 6.50 -0.81
CA PRO A 122 15.82 7.62 -0.97
C PRO A 122 17.23 7.20 -0.56
N ASN A 123 18.22 7.47 -1.41
CA ASN A 123 19.60 7.40 -0.97
C ASN A 123 19.80 8.53 0.04
N ASN A 124 20.10 8.18 1.29
CA ASN A 124 20.55 9.17 2.28
C ASN A 124 21.97 9.59 1.87
N ASP A 125 22.07 10.64 1.05
CA ASP A 125 23.32 11.41 0.86
C ASP A 125 23.51 12.41 2.01
#